data_AF-A0A5B0KM77-F1
#
_entry.id   AF-A0A5B0KM77-F1
#
_cell.length_a   1.000
_cell.length_b   1.000
_cell.length_c   1.000
_cell.angle_alpha   90.00
_cell.angle_beta   90.00
_cell.angle_gamma   90.00
#
_symmetry.space_group_name_H-M   'P 1'
#
loop_
_entity.id
_entity.type
_entity.pdbx_description
1 polymer ?
#
loop_
_entity_poly.entity_id
_entity_poly.type
_entity_poly.pdbx_seq_one_letter_code
_entity_poly.pdbx_strand_id
1 'polypeptide(L)'
;MSHRKGDRVSMVHPKKKTTVHAVVFKVTTKISVATDDLEVFTGGPAAFTPSTAPVPAKLRDFLATMTLEKGARIEYEHEGAMAYGVVSKGGENVVVILDGGRQESRGPAYLYRRSNQPLPVDQPSDMDRWAVTKYREVKALSEETPCFTATITYDGKPVLLVDNHGQGAPNAYNYHPKAPKGTNWEAKLLNDVKAWAERFGCGNPVPGPIDDWLDWHVRERPFAVTASAHFKNWNAMTARLRKAKV
;
A
#
# COMPACT_ATOMS: atom_id res chain seq x y z
N MET A 1 33.59 -3.17 21.64
CA MET A 1 33.55 -2.27 20.46
C MET A 1 32.10 -2.10 20.05
N SER A 2 31.67 -0.88 19.74
CA SER A 2 30.34 -0.61 19.18
C SER A 2 30.39 -0.74 17.66
N HIS A 3 29.64 -1.68 17.09
CA HIS A 3 29.46 -1.79 15.65
C HIS A 3 28.42 -0.79 15.14
N ARG A 4 28.51 -0.40 13.87
CA ARG A 4 27.62 0.51 13.15
C ARG A 4 27.06 -0.16 11.89
N LYS A 5 25.94 0.34 11.38
CA LYS A 5 25.41 -0.09 10.08
C LYS A 5 26.44 0.21 8.99
N GLY A 6 26.72 -0.77 8.14
CA GLY A 6 27.76 -0.74 7.11
C GLY A 6 29.09 -1.34 7.54
N ASP A 7 29.30 -1.60 8.84
CA ASP A 7 30.54 -2.20 9.32
C ASP A 7 30.73 -3.60 8.73
N ARG A 8 31.97 -3.88 8.34
CA ARG A 8 32.40 -5.19 7.88
C ARG A 8 32.87 -5.99 9.09
N VAL A 9 32.33 -7.19 9.25
CA VAL A 9 32.60 -8.06 10.38
C VAL A 9 32.85 -9.50 9.95
N SER A 10 33.40 -10.30 10.86
CA SER A 10 33.53 -11.74 10.76
C SER A 10 32.77 -12.40 11.92
N MET A 11 32.27 -13.60 11.68
CA MET A 11 31.67 -14.46 12.69
C MET A 11 31.96 -15.92 12.40
N VAL A 12 31.83 -16.79 13.41
CA VAL A 12 31.84 -18.24 13.20
C VAL A 12 30.44 -18.68 12.80
N HIS A 13 30.30 -19.24 11.60
CA HIS A 13 29.03 -19.73 11.08
C HIS A 13 28.50 -20.86 11.97
N PRO A 14 27.26 -20.79 12.50
CA PRO A 14 26.78 -21.71 13.53
C PRO A 14 26.67 -23.17 13.04
N LYS A 15 26.28 -23.37 11.78
CA LYS A 15 26.22 -24.68 11.12
C LYS A 15 27.57 -25.16 10.57
N LYS A 16 28.23 -24.34 9.73
CA LYS A 16 29.46 -24.72 9.02
C LYS A 16 30.72 -24.73 9.91
N LYS A 17 30.66 -24.08 11.08
CA LYS A 17 31.79 -23.91 12.03
C LYS A 17 33.04 -23.24 11.42
N THR A 18 32.87 -22.53 10.31
CA THR A 18 33.92 -21.77 9.62
C THR A 18 33.76 -20.27 9.88
N THR A 19 34.84 -19.52 9.78
CA THR A 19 34.78 -18.05 9.77
C THR A 19 34.18 -17.58 8.46
N VAL A 20 33.14 -16.74 8.55
CA VAL A 20 32.51 -16.06 7.41
C VAL A 20 32.54 -14.56 7.62
N HIS A 21 32.61 -13.81 6.53
CA HIS A 21 32.51 -12.36 6.55
C HIS A 21 31.09 -11.90 6.27
N ALA A 22 30.71 -10.78 6.88
CA ALA A 22 29.37 -10.23 6.83
C ALA A 22 29.38 -8.71 6.91
N VAL A 23 28.28 -8.08 6.53
CA VAL A 23 28.05 -6.64 6.70
C VAL A 23 26.93 -6.43 7.70
N VAL A 24 27.17 -5.56 8.68
CA VAL A 24 26.15 -5.13 9.64
C VAL A 24 25.12 -4.29 8.91
N PHE A 25 23.86 -4.73 8.89
CA PHE A 25 22.77 -3.94 8.28
C PHE A 25 21.80 -3.36 9.31
N LYS A 26 21.83 -3.86 10.56
CA LYS A 26 20.98 -3.40 11.66
C LYS A 26 21.70 -3.47 12.99
N VAL A 27 21.62 -2.38 13.76
CA VAL A 27 22.16 -2.28 15.13
C VAL A 27 21.03 -1.87 16.07
N THR A 28 20.71 -2.75 17.01
CA THR A 28 19.74 -2.52 18.10
C THR A 28 20.36 -3.02 19.42
N THR A 29 19.59 -3.69 20.29
CA THR A 29 20.15 -4.50 21.39
C THR A 29 20.93 -5.71 20.87
N LYS A 30 20.57 -6.20 19.67
CA LYS A 30 21.32 -7.19 18.90
C LYS A 30 21.81 -6.59 17.58
N ILE A 31 22.81 -7.23 17.00
CA ILE A 31 23.36 -6.88 15.69
C ILE A 31 22.88 -7.91 14.70
N SER A 32 22.33 -7.43 13.57
CA SER A 32 22.04 -8.29 12.42
C SER A 32 23.02 -8.04 11.30
N VAL A 33 23.54 -9.13 10.75
CA VAL A 33 24.53 -9.13 9.68
C VAL A 33 24.05 -9.97 8.50
N ALA A 34 24.43 -9.58 7.29
CA ALA A 34 24.25 -10.36 6.08
C ALA A 34 25.63 -10.86 5.62
N THR A 35 25.79 -12.17 5.50
CA THR A 35 27.06 -12.81 5.12
C THR A 35 27.31 -12.75 3.62
N ASP A 36 28.53 -13.05 3.20
CA ASP A 36 28.91 -13.10 1.78
C ASP A 36 28.14 -14.16 0.97
N ASP A 37 27.60 -15.19 1.62
CA ASP A 37 26.69 -16.19 1.05
C ASP A 37 25.20 -15.81 1.18
N LEU A 38 24.91 -14.56 1.54
CA LEU A 38 23.56 -13.96 1.62
C LEU A 38 22.68 -14.57 2.73
N GLU A 39 23.28 -15.21 3.72
CA GLU A 39 22.59 -15.65 4.92
C GLU A 39 22.48 -14.48 5.92
N VAL A 40 21.41 -14.45 6.70
CA VAL A 40 21.17 -13.40 7.71
C VAL A 40 21.32 -14.00 9.10
N PHE A 41 22.16 -13.36 9.92
CA PHE A 41 22.37 -13.74 11.32
C PHE A 41 22.09 -12.60 12.26
N THR A 42 21.64 -12.93 13.47
CA THR A 42 21.42 -11.97 14.56
C THR A 42 22.07 -12.47 15.84
N GLY A 43 22.88 -11.62 16.48
CA GLY A 43 23.63 -11.98 17.69
C GLY A 43 23.96 -10.79 18.57
N GLY A 44 24.59 -11.07 19.73
CA GLY A 44 25.15 -10.01 20.57
C GLY A 44 26.41 -9.38 19.96
N PRO A 45 26.82 -8.16 20.36
CA PRO A 45 27.98 -7.48 19.78
C PRO A 45 29.29 -8.26 19.81
N ALA A 46 29.49 -9.09 20.85
CA ALA A 46 30.69 -9.91 21.01
C ALA A 46 30.78 -11.10 20.03
N ALA A 47 29.68 -11.45 19.35
CA ALA A 47 29.67 -12.51 18.34
C ALA A 47 30.30 -12.09 17.01
N PHE A 48 30.63 -10.80 16.85
CA PHE A 48 31.11 -10.21 15.61
C PHE A 48 32.43 -9.48 15.84
N THR A 49 33.44 -9.80 15.04
CA THR A 49 34.75 -9.14 15.07
C THR A 49 34.94 -8.28 13.82
N PRO A 50 35.58 -7.10 13.89
CA PRO A 50 35.84 -6.29 12.68
C PRO A 50 36.60 -7.07 11.60
N SER A 51 36.29 -6.80 10.33
CA SER A 51 36.92 -7.42 9.18
C SER A 51 37.32 -6.38 8.14
N THR A 52 38.48 -6.58 7.51
CA THR A 52 38.98 -5.74 6.41
C THR A 52 38.66 -6.32 5.03
N ALA A 53 38.00 -7.48 4.97
CA ALA A 53 37.65 -8.13 3.71
C ALA A 53 36.73 -7.21 2.86
N PRO A 54 36.99 -7.04 1.55
CA PRO A 54 36.14 -6.22 0.70
C PRO A 54 34.70 -6.76 0.68
N VAL A 55 33.73 -5.87 0.46
CA VAL A 55 32.31 -6.26 0.34
C VAL A 55 32.04 -6.78 -1.09
N PRO A 56 31.62 -8.05 -1.26
CA PRO A 56 31.28 -8.57 -2.58
C PRO A 56 30.14 -7.77 -3.23
N ALA A 57 30.16 -7.61 -4.57
CA ALA A 57 29.10 -6.90 -5.31
C ALA A 57 27.71 -7.46 -5.02
N LYS A 58 27.55 -8.80 -5.08
CA LYS A 58 26.30 -9.49 -4.73
C LYS A 58 25.76 -9.15 -3.33
N LEU A 59 26.64 -8.92 -2.36
CA LEU A 59 26.21 -8.56 -1.01
C LEU A 59 25.78 -7.09 -0.95
N ARG A 60 26.43 -6.19 -1.70
CA ARG A 60 25.94 -4.80 -1.84
C ARG A 60 24.55 -4.77 -2.45
N ASP A 61 24.33 -5.56 -3.51
CA ASP A 61 23.03 -5.64 -4.18
C ASP A 61 21.96 -6.21 -3.23
N PHE A 62 22.28 -7.25 -2.47
CA PHE A 62 21.41 -7.81 -1.44
C PHE A 62 21.11 -6.83 -0.30
N LEU A 63 22.10 -6.05 0.16
CA LEU A 63 21.87 -5.03 1.18
C LEU A 63 20.93 -3.93 0.69
N ALA A 64 20.94 -3.63 -0.61
CA ALA A 64 19.98 -2.69 -1.21
C ALA A 64 18.53 -3.22 -1.19
N THR A 65 18.33 -4.55 -1.13
CA THR A 65 16.99 -5.15 -0.97
C THR A 65 16.55 -5.31 0.48
N MET A 66 17.41 -5.00 1.47
CA MET A 66 17.05 -5.05 2.90
C MET A 66 16.05 -3.97 3.33
N THR A 67 15.74 -3.02 2.45
CA THR A 67 14.70 -2.02 2.67
C THR A 67 13.92 -1.78 1.39
N LEU A 68 12.60 -1.61 1.51
CA LEU A 68 11.76 -1.17 0.40
C LEU A 68 11.06 0.14 0.75
N GLU A 69 10.87 1.00 -0.24
CA GLU A 69 10.14 2.25 -0.13
C GLU A 69 8.62 2.01 -0.18
N LYS A 70 7.87 2.87 0.51
CA LYS A 70 6.41 2.92 0.35
C LYS A 70 6.09 3.25 -1.11
N GLY A 71 5.15 2.51 -1.69
CA GLY A 71 4.77 2.61 -3.10
C GLY A 71 5.61 1.72 -4.03
N ALA A 72 6.65 1.04 -3.55
CA ALA A 72 7.40 0.11 -4.37
C ALA A 72 6.51 -1.03 -4.87
N ARG A 73 6.65 -1.35 -6.15
CA ARG A 73 6.05 -2.52 -6.79
C ARG A 73 6.88 -3.75 -6.47
N ILE A 74 6.25 -4.81 -5.98
CA ILE A 74 6.95 -6.04 -5.61
C ILE A 74 6.31 -7.31 -6.16
N GLU A 75 7.12 -8.36 -6.19
CA GLU A 75 6.73 -9.74 -6.42
C GLU A 75 7.35 -10.64 -5.33
N TYR A 76 6.63 -11.68 -4.93
CA TYR A 76 7.11 -12.67 -3.97
C TYR A 76 6.30 -13.96 -4.08
N GLU A 77 6.88 -15.06 -3.61
CA GLU A 77 6.17 -16.35 -3.56
C GLU A 77 5.21 -16.38 -2.36
N HIS A 78 3.93 -16.62 -2.65
CA HIS A 78 2.86 -16.74 -1.68
C HIS A 78 2.03 -17.99 -1.99
N GLU A 79 1.91 -18.91 -1.03
CA GLU A 79 1.15 -20.16 -1.19
C GLU A 79 1.54 -21.00 -2.43
N GLY A 80 2.83 -20.97 -2.80
CA GLY A 80 3.36 -21.72 -3.95
C GLY A 80 3.09 -21.08 -5.31
N ALA A 81 2.56 -19.85 -5.34
CA ALA A 81 2.38 -19.06 -6.55
C ALA A 81 3.12 -17.72 -6.44
N MET A 82 3.50 -17.15 -7.60
CA MET A 82 4.03 -15.78 -7.63
C MET A 82 2.88 -14.79 -7.40
N ALA A 83 3.01 -13.95 -6.39
CA ALA A 83 2.06 -12.90 -6.07
C ALA A 83 2.71 -11.52 -6.28
N TYR A 84 1.88 -10.55 -6.61
CA TYR A 84 2.28 -9.16 -6.84
C TYR A 84 1.56 -8.24 -5.87
N GLY A 85 2.21 -7.13 -5.51
CA GLY A 85 1.61 -6.15 -4.60
C GLY A 85 2.34 -4.83 -4.57
N VAL A 86 1.86 -3.93 -3.71
CA VAL A 86 2.44 -2.60 -3.49
C VAL A 86 2.77 -2.43 -2.02
N VAL A 87 3.95 -1.89 -1.73
CA VAL A 87 4.39 -1.62 -0.35
C VAL A 87 3.57 -0.47 0.24
N SER A 88 2.67 -0.76 1.18
CA SER A 88 1.88 0.25 1.90
C SER A 88 2.65 0.88 3.06
N LYS A 89 3.61 0.12 3.63
CA LYS A 89 4.58 0.58 4.64
C LYS A 89 5.97 0.06 4.29
N GLY A 90 6.90 0.96 4.03
CA GLY A 90 8.29 0.64 3.71
C GLY A 90 9.18 0.39 4.93
N GLY A 91 10.48 0.20 4.68
CA GLY A 91 11.52 -0.07 5.66
C GLY A 91 12.03 -1.50 5.61
N GLU A 92 12.65 -1.95 6.72
CA GLU A 92 13.17 -3.32 6.85
C GLU A 92 12.07 -4.37 7.02
N ASN A 93 10.96 -3.98 7.66
CA ASN A 93 9.76 -4.80 7.81
C ASN A 93 8.63 -4.09 7.08
N VAL A 94 8.23 -4.67 5.96
CA VAL A 94 7.30 -4.06 5.04
C VAL A 94 5.89 -4.60 5.28
N VAL A 95 4.91 -3.77 4.92
CA VAL A 95 3.52 -4.21 4.71
C VAL A 95 3.26 -4.07 3.23
N VAL A 96 2.87 -5.16 2.59
CA VAL A 96 2.51 -5.25 1.18
C VAL A 96 1.02 -5.47 1.09
N ILE A 97 0.34 -4.67 0.27
CA ILE A 97 -1.05 -4.95 -0.13
C ILE A 97 -0.97 -5.69 -1.46
N LEU A 98 -1.53 -6.91 -1.50
CA LEU A 98 -1.61 -7.72 -2.71
C LEU A 98 -2.50 -7.06 -3.75
N ASP A 99 -2.22 -7.32 -5.03
CA ASP A 99 -3.11 -6.94 -6.12
C ASP A 99 -4.54 -7.44 -5.85
N GLY A 100 -5.52 -6.56 -6.06
CA GLY A 100 -6.91 -6.83 -5.67
C GLY A 100 -7.26 -6.45 -4.22
N GLY A 101 -6.30 -5.92 -3.45
CA GLY A 101 -6.53 -4.98 -2.34
C GLY A 101 -6.93 -5.54 -1.00
N ARG A 102 -7.30 -6.83 -0.94
CA ARG A 102 -7.94 -7.40 0.26
C ARG A 102 -6.99 -8.04 1.25
N GLN A 103 -5.77 -8.36 0.82
CA GLN A 103 -4.85 -9.15 1.62
C GLN A 103 -3.55 -8.39 1.83
N GLU A 104 -3.20 -8.25 3.11
CA GLU A 104 -1.89 -7.77 3.50
C GLU A 104 -0.93 -8.94 3.69
N SER A 105 0.30 -8.77 3.21
CA SER A 105 1.44 -9.58 3.63
C SER A 105 2.41 -8.72 4.41
N ARG A 106 2.96 -9.30 5.47
CA ARG A 106 3.89 -8.61 6.38
C ARG A 106 5.14 -9.46 6.51
N GLY A 107 6.29 -8.84 6.34
CA GLY A 107 7.55 -9.56 6.46
C GLY A 107 8.75 -8.67 6.24
N PRO A 108 9.96 -9.23 6.42
CA PRO A 108 11.17 -8.52 6.12
C PRO A 108 11.30 -8.25 4.62
N ALA A 109 11.83 -7.07 4.26
CA ALA A 109 11.93 -6.58 2.89
C ALA A 109 12.61 -7.56 1.92
N TYR A 110 13.59 -8.33 2.41
CA TYR A 110 14.35 -9.28 1.60
C TYR A 110 13.55 -10.48 1.06
N LEU A 111 12.37 -10.75 1.62
CA LEU A 111 11.46 -11.76 1.08
C LEU A 111 10.72 -11.28 -0.17
N TYR A 112 10.77 -9.99 -0.45
CA TYR A 112 10.09 -9.34 -1.56
C TYR A 112 11.12 -8.87 -2.59
N ARG A 113 10.83 -9.10 -3.86
CA ARG A 113 11.65 -8.60 -4.97
C ARG A 113 10.92 -7.43 -5.61
N ARG A 114 11.66 -6.41 -6.08
CA ARG A 114 11.06 -5.37 -6.90
C ARG A 114 10.54 -6.00 -8.19
N SER A 115 9.36 -5.59 -8.63
CA SER A 115 8.78 -6.05 -9.89
C SER A 115 8.57 -4.89 -10.85
N ASN A 116 8.80 -5.14 -12.14
CA ASN A 116 8.49 -4.21 -13.22
C ASN A 116 7.09 -4.46 -13.81
N GLN A 117 6.34 -5.44 -13.27
CA GLN A 117 5.00 -5.72 -13.74
C GLN A 117 4.10 -4.49 -13.50
N PRO A 118 3.43 -3.97 -14.56
CA PRO A 118 2.56 -2.83 -14.41
C PRO A 118 1.46 -3.11 -13.39
N LEU A 119 1.02 -2.04 -12.72
CA LEU A 119 -0.16 -2.13 -11.87
C LEU A 119 -1.38 -2.52 -12.73
N PRO A 120 -2.26 -3.39 -12.23
CA PRO A 120 -3.56 -3.58 -12.84
C PRO A 120 -4.27 -2.24 -13.00
N VAL A 121 -4.75 -1.96 -14.21
CA VAL A 121 -5.51 -0.75 -14.54
C VAL A 121 -6.81 -1.16 -15.22
N ASP A 122 -7.89 -0.46 -14.88
CA ASP A 122 -9.13 -0.58 -15.66
C ASP A 122 -8.96 0.03 -17.05
N GLN A 123 -9.91 -0.26 -17.93
CA GLN A 123 -10.06 0.52 -19.15
C GLN A 123 -10.38 1.99 -18.80
N PRO A 124 -9.90 2.96 -19.60
CA PRO A 124 -10.14 4.38 -19.35
C PRO A 124 -11.63 4.71 -19.21
N SER A 125 -11.98 5.58 -18.26
CA SER A 125 -13.35 6.01 -17.95
C SER A 125 -13.43 7.50 -17.62
N ASP A 126 -14.63 8.08 -17.64
CA ASP A 126 -14.83 9.49 -17.26
C ASP A 126 -14.38 9.79 -15.82
N MET A 127 -14.41 8.78 -14.95
CA MET A 127 -13.92 8.89 -13.58
C MET A 127 -12.40 9.08 -13.47
N ASP A 128 -11.63 8.86 -14.54
CA ASP A 128 -10.18 9.17 -14.56
C ASP A 128 -9.90 10.67 -14.54
N ARG A 129 -10.87 11.49 -14.92
CA ARG A 129 -10.80 12.97 -14.84
C ARG A 129 -11.03 13.46 -13.41
N TRP A 130 -11.68 12.65 -12.60
CA TRP A 130 -11.96 12.97 -11.20
C TRP A 130 -10.83 12.47 -10.32
N ALA A 131 -10.49 13.24 -9.29
CA ALA A 131 -9.56 12.78 -8.27
C ALA A 131 -9.90 13.31 -6.88
N VAL A 132 -9.50 12.57 -5.87
CA VAL A 132 -9.56 12.99 -4.47
C VAL A 132 -8.17 13.45 -4.04
N THR A 133 -8.07 14.68 -3.55
CA THR A 133 -6.83 15.31 -3.10
C THR A 133 -7.01 15.85 -1.69
N LYS A 134 -5.90 16.05 -0.97
CA LYS A 134 -5.90 16.59 0.41
C LYS A 134 -6.82 15.81 1.38
N TYR A 135 -7.04 14.52 1.13
CA TYR A 135 -7.78 13.67 2.06
C TYR A 135 -7.06 13.61 3.41
N ARG A 136 -7.76 13.95 4.47
CA ARG A 136 -7.26 13.91 5.85
C ARG A 136 -8.34 13.32 6.76
N GLU A 137 -8.02 12.18 7.35
CA GLU A 137 -8.87 11.53 8.35
C GLU A 137 -8.43 11.92 9.78
N VAL A 138 -9.39 12.22 10.65
CA VAL A 138 -9.18 12.55 12.07
C VAL A 138 -9.80 11.45 12.92
N LYS A 139 -9.05 10.36 13.08
CA LYS A 139 -9.52 9.15 13.80
C LYS A 139 -10.00 9.41 15.22
N ALA A 140 -9.41 10.39 15.91
CA ALA A 140 -9.81 10.76 17.28
C ALA A 140 -11.24 11.31 17.37
N LEU A 141 -11.82 11.76 16.26
CA LEU A 141 -13.19 12.29 16.17
C LEU A 141 -14.12 11.35 15.39
N SER A 142 -13.67 10.14 15.07
CA SER A 142 -14.50 9.14 14.39
C SER A 142 -15.24 8.31 15.43
N GLU A 143 -16.55 8.50 15.54
CA GLU A 143 -17.40 7.77 16.49
C GLU A 143 -18.06 6.56 15.82
N GLU A 144 -18.81 6.80 14.74
CA GLU A 144 -19.53 5.77 13.98
C GLU A 144 -19.02 5.64 12.54
N THR A 145 -18.64 6.77 11.93
CA THR A 145 -18.12 6.86 10.57
C THR A 145 -16.74 7.49 10.56
N PRO A 146 -15.95 7.35 9.47
CA PRO A 146 -14.71 8.08 9.34
C PRO A 146 -14.95 9.60 9.43
N CYS A 147 -14.29 10.30 10.35
CA CYS A 147 -14.24 11.76 10.34
C CYS A 147 -13.12 12.21 9.40
N PHE A 148 -13.44 12.95 8.34
CA PHE A 148 -12.45 13.37 7.36
C PHE A 148 -12.81 14.68 6.65
N THR A 149 -11.80 15.26 5.99
CA THR A 149 -11.99 16.30 4.97
C THR A 149 -11.21 15.94 3.70
N ALA A 150 -11.70 16.38 2.55
CA ALA A 150 -11.09 16.14 1.25
C ALA A 150 -11.44 17.24 0.23
N THR A 151 -10.68 17.30 -0.86
CA THR A 151 -10.97 18.13 -2.03
C THR A 151 -11.09 17.26 -3.27
N ILE A 152 -12.25 17.30 -3.92
CA ILE A 152 -12.47 16.63 -5.20
C ILE A 152 -12.06 17.57 -6.32
N THR A 153 -11.30 17.05 -7.27
CA THR A 153 -10.87 17.74 -8.47
C THR A 153 -11.46 17.11 -9.72
N TYR A 154 -11.60 17.91 -10.78
CA TYR A 154 -11.95 17.49 -12.13
C TYR A 154 -10.93 18.09 -13.12
N ASP A 155 -10.26 17.25 -13.90
CA ASP A 155 -9.10 17.61 -14.74
C ASP A 155 -8.04 18.40 -13.95
N GLY A 156 -7.79 17.98 -12.71
CA GLY A 156 -6.85 18.62 -11.79
C GLY A 156 -7.31 19.95 -11.18
N LYS A 157 -8.49 20.48 -11.55
CA LYS A 157 -9.05 21.71 -10.96
C LYS A 157 -9.96 21.37 -9.77
N PRO A 158 -9.84 22.06 -8.62
CA PRO A 158 -10.68 21.78 -7.46
C PRO A 158 -12.12 22.25 -7.70
N VAL A 159 -13.10 21.36 -7.46
CA VAL A 159 -14.51 21.60 -7.76
C VAL A 159 -15.43 21.43 -6.54
N LEU A 160 -15.15 20.44 -5.67
CA LEU A 160 -15.93 20.21 -4.45
C LEU A 160 -15.01 20.06 -3.23
N LEU A 161 -15.50 20.49 -2.09
CA LEU A 161 -15.01 20.16 -0.75
C LEU A 161 -15.95 19.09 -0.18
N VAL A 162 -15.37 18.07 0.44
CA VAL A 162 -16.13 16.99 1.08
C VAL A 162 -15.65 16.81 2.50
N ASP A 163 -16.58 16.63 3.42
CA ASP A 163 -16.27 16.30 4.80
C ASP A 163 -17.32 15.41 5.46
N ASN A 164 -16.88 14.71 6.50
CA ASN A 164 -17.72 13.92 7.40
C ASN A 164 -17.28 14.17 8.84
N HIS A 165 -18.23 14.39 9.73
CA HIS A 165 -17.97 14.69 11.15
C HIS A 165 -17.84 13.43 12.03
N GLY A 166 -17.99 12.23 11.46
CA GLY A 166 -17.75 10.96 12.15
C GLY A 166 -18.93 10.40 12.95
N GLN A 167 -20.11 11.04 12.88
CA GLN A 167 -21.29 10.73 13.72
C GLN A 167 -22.39 9.97 12.96
N GLY A 168 -22.05 9.21 11.90
CA GLY A 168 -23.04 8.45 11.14
C GLY A 168 -23.82 9.25 10.10
N ALA A 169 -23.66 10.57 10.05
CA ALA A 169 -24.29 11.42 9.06
C ALA A 169 -23.69 11.22 7.65
N PRO A 170 -24.46 11.46 6.56
CA PRO A 170 -23.92 11.48 5.20
C PRO A 170 -22.79 12.48 5.02
N ASN A 171 -21.95 12.25 4.03
CA ASN A 171 -20.91 13.20 3.63
C ASN A 171 -21.54 14.53 3.19
N ALA A 172 -20.95 15.65 3.62
CA ALA A 172 -21.32 16.98 3.17
C ALA A 172 -20.52 17.35 1.92
N TYR A 173 -21.21 17.82 0.87
CA TYR A 173 -20.59 18.26 -0.38
C TYR A 173 -20.81 19.76 -0.56
N ASN A 174 -19.72 20.52 -0.61
CA ASN A 174 -19.74 21.96 -0.77
C ASN A 174 -18.95 22.36 -2.01
N TYR A 175 -19.34 23.44 -2.70
CA TYR A 175 -18.54 23.94 -3.82
C TYR A 175 -17.19 24.46 -3.33
N HIS A 176 -16.12 24.06 -4.01
CA HIS A 176 -14.82 24.65 -3.75
C HIS A 176 -14.82 26.13 -4.19
N PRO A 177 -14.25 27.09 -3.44
CA PRO A 177 -14.27 28.52 -3.80
C PRO A 177 -13.65 28.86 -5.16
N LYS A 178 -12.76 27.98 -5.66
CA LYS A 178 -12.10 28.09 -6.97
C LYS A 178 -12.75 27.23 -8.06
N ALA A 179 -13.92 26.63 -7.80
CA ALA A 179 -14.61 25.81 -8.78
C ALA A 179 -14.98 26.66 -10.01
N PRO A 180 -14.79 26.14 -11.23
CA PRO A 180 -15.31 26.81 -12.42
C PRO A 180 -16.83 26.97 -12.32
N LYS A 181 -17.33 28.15 -12.68
CA LYS A 181 -18.76 28.49 -12.61
C LYS A 181 -19.55 27.82 -13.73
N GLY A 182 -20.88 27.74 -13.56
CA GLY A 182 -21.81 27.30 -14.61
C GLY A 182 -21.98 25.79 -14.74
N THR A 183 -21.31 24.99 -13.90
CA THR A 183 -21.50 23.53 -13.83
C THR A 183 -22.05 23.15 -12.46
N ASN A 184 -23.09 22.30 -12.43
CA ASN A 184 -23.50 21.64 -11.21
C ASN A 184 -22.56 20.44 -10.96
N TRP A 185 -21.47 20.69 -10.23
CA TRP A 185 -20.38 19.74 -10.05
C TRP A 185 -20.79 18.49 -9.27
N GLU A 186 -21.69 18.62 -8.30
CA GLU A 186 -22.21 17.50 -7.53
C GLU A 186 -23.08 16.58 -8.39
N ALA A 187 -24.02 17.15 -9.17
CA ALA A 187 -24.84 16.37 -10.09
C ALA A 187 -24.01 15.70 -11.18
N LYS A 188 -22.98 16.39 -11.69
CA LYS A 188 -22.06 15.81 -12.67
C LYS A 188 -21.28 14.63 -12.06
N LEU A 189 -20.70 14.80 -10.87
CA LEU A 189 -19.98 13.74 -10.16
C LEU A 189 -20.89 12.52 -9.95
N LEU A 190 -22.13 12.73 -9.48
CA LEU A 190 -23.10 11.66 -9.26
C LEU A 190 -23.35 10.85 -10.53
N ASN A 191 -23.54 11.52 -11.67
CA ASN A 191 -23.81 10.87 -12.94
C ASN A 191 -22.60 10.08 -13.44
N ASP A 192 -21.41 10.68 -13.41
CA ASP A 192 -20.18 10.03 -13.86
C ASP A 192 -19.85 8.80 -12.99
N VAL A 193 -20.05 8.89 -11.67
CA VAL A 193 -19.84 7.76 -10.74
C VAL A 193 -20.84 6.64 -10.99
N LYS A 194 -22.12 6.94 -11.25
CA LYS A 194 -23.12 5.92 -11.60
C LYS A 194 -22.73 5.18 -12.87
N ALA A 195 -22.34 5.91 -13.91
CA ALA A 195 -21.88 5.32 -15.17
C ALA A 195 -20.62 4.47 -14.97
N TRP A 196 -19.69 4.92 -14.13
CA TRP A 196 -18.51 4.15 -13.74
C TRP A 196 -18.86 2.85 -13.01
N ALA A 197 -19.75 2.93 -12.02
CA ALA A 197 -20.20 1.77 -11.27
C ALA A 197 -20.87 0.74 -12.17
N GLU A 198 -21.79 1.17 -13.03
CA GLU A 198 -22.47 0.31 -14.00
C GLU A 198 -21.47 -0.37 -14.94
N ARG A 199 -20.55 0.42 -15.52
CA ARG A 199 -19.52 -0.08 -16.45
C ARG A 199 -18.65 -1.18 -15.84
N PHE A 200 -18.31 -1.07 -14.56
CA PHE A 200 -17.45 -2.03 -13.87
C PHE A 200 -18.23 -3.12 -13.11
N GLY A 201 -19.51 -3.29 -13.43
CA GLY A 201 -20.31 -4.46 -13.04
C GLY A 201 -21.19 -4.24 -11.80
N CYS A 202 -21.43 -3.00 -11.40
CA CYS A 202 -22.40 -2.65 -10.37
C CYS A 202 -23.70 -2.16 -11.00
N GLY A 203 -24.60 -3.08 -11.37
CA GLY A 203 -25.86 -2.74 -12.04
C GLY A 203 -26.89 -2.03 -11.14
N ASN A 204 -26.68 -2.04 -9.83
CA ASN A 204 -27.48 -1.29 -8.85
C ASN A 204 -26.52 -0.71 -7.81
N PRO A 205 -25.86 0.43 -8.10
CA PRO A 205 -25.10 1.12 -7.08
C PRO A 205 -26.05 1.44 -5.93
N VAL A 206 -25.67 1.02 -4.72
CA VAL A 206 -26.40 1.30 -3.48
C VAL A 206 -26.54 2.82 -3.26
N PRO A 207 -27.44 3.27 -2.36
CA PRO A 207 -27.42 4.65 -1.90
C PRO A 207 -26.02 5.01 -1.42
N GLY A 208 -25.44 6.08 -1.98
CA GLY A 208 -24.05 6.49 -1.73
C GLY A 208 -23.03 6.10 -2.81
N PRO A 209 -23.33 6.13 -4.13
CA PRO A 209 -22.34 5.79 -5.16
C PRO A 209 -21.08 6.67 -5.08
N ILE A 210 -21.26 7.95 -4.73
CA ILE A 210 -20.13 8.88 -4.55
C ILE A 210 -19.28 8.47 -3.35
N ASP A 211 -19.90 7.97 -2.28
CA ASP A 211 -19.20 7.51 -1.08
C ASP A 211 -18.38 6.25 -1.39
N ASP A 212 -18.96 5.29 -2.12
CA ASP A 212 -18.26 4.09 -2.59
C ASP A 212 -17.05 4.45 -3.47
N TRP A 213 -17.23 5.36 -4.43
CA TRP A 213 -16.13 5.85 -5.26
C TRP A 213 -15.07 6.57 -4.41
N LEU A 214 -15.46 7.41 -3.46
CA LEU A 214 -14.56 8.15 -2.59
C LEU A 214 -13.72 7.18 -1.74
N ASP A 215 -14.36 6.17 -1.14
CA ASP A 215 -13.69 5.15 -0.35
C ASP A 215 -12.72 4.33 -1.20
N TRP A 216 -13.18 3.82 -2.34
CA TRP A 216 -12.32 3.13 -3.31
C TRP A 216 -11.13 3.99 -3.73
N HIS A 217 -11.36 5.24 -4.11
CA HIS A 217 -10.32 6.14 -4.62
C HIS A 217 -9.25 6.41 -3.55
N VAL A 218 -9.64 6.53 -2.28
CA VAL A 218 -8.72 6.85 -1.18
C VAL A 218 -8.02 5.60 -0.63
N ARG A 219 -8.75 4.50 -0.47
CA ARG A 219 -8.29 3.32 0.28
C ARG A 219 -7.80 2.19 -0.59
N GLU A 220 -8.32 2.04 -1.80
CA GLU A 220 -8.08 0.86 -2.62
C GLU A 220 -7.25 1.20 -3.88
N ARG A 221 -7.62 2.26 -4.60
CA ARG A 221 -6.95 2.71 -5.83
C ARG A 221 -5.43 2.90 -5.68
N PRO A 222 -4.89 3.48 -4.58
CA PRO A 222 -3.43 3.62 -4.39
C PRO A 222 -2.67 2.29 -4.34
N PHE A 223 -3.38 1.19 -4.14
CA PHE A 223 -2.84 -0.17 -4.11
C PHE A 223 -3.26 -0.99 -5.34
N ALA A 224 -3.58 -0.28 -6.44
CA ALA A 224 -3.95 -0.86 -7.74
C ALA A 224 -5.12 -1.83 -7.71
N VAL A 225 -6.07 -1.58 -6.80
CA VAL A 225 -7.36 -2.22 -6.87
C VAL A 225 -8.15 -1.53 -7.98
N THR A 226 -8.39 -2.27 -9.06
CA THR A 226 -9.26 -1.82 -10.15
C THR A 226 -10.70 -1.68 -9.65
N ALA A 227 -11.45 -0.76 -10.22
CA ALA A 227 -12.90 -0.64 -10.05
C ALA A 227 -13.60 -1.97 -10.36
N SER A 228 -13.17 -2.68 -11.42
CA SER A 228 -13.66 -4.02 -11.75
C SER A 228 -13.45 -5.00 -10.58
N ALA A 229 -12.28 -4.99 -9.96
CA ALA A 229 -11.98 -5.84 -8.82
C ALA A 229 -12.80 -5.44 -7.59
N HIS A 230 -12.92 -4.15 -7.31
CA HIS A 230 -13.74 -3.58 -6.24
C HIS A 230 -15.21 -4.05 -6.33
N PHE A 231 -15.84 -3.89 -7.50
CA PHE A 231 -17.25 -4.26 -7.67
C PHE A 231 -17.48 -5.77 -7.74
N LYS A 232 -16.55 -6.56 -8.30
CA LYS A 232 -16.61 -8.03 -8.20
C LYS A 232 -16.66 -8.48 -6.73
N ASN A 233 -15.83 -7.84 -5.92
CA ASN A 233 -15.69 -8.08 -4.49
C ASN A 233 -16.93 -7.64 -3.69
N TRP A 234 -17.51 -6.49 -4.03
CA TRP A 234 -18.77 -5.98 -3.49
C TRP A 234 -19.95 -6.90 -3.82
N ASN A 235 -20.09 -7.29 -5.08
CA ASN A 235 -21.15 -8.18 -5.56
C ASN A 235 -21.11 -9.54 -4.87
N ALA A 236 -19.92 -10.11 -4.65
CA ALA A 236 -19.75 -11.35 -3.91
C ALA A 236 -20.20 -11.23 -2.44
N MET A 237 -19.90 -10.11 -1.78
CA MET A 237 -20.31 -9.84 -0.39
C MET A 237 -21.83 -9.67 -0.28
N THR A 238 -22.42 -8.83 -1.13
CA THR A 238 -23.86 -8.57 -1.10
C THR A 238 -24.69 -9.80 -1.48
N ALA A 239 -24.19 -10.65 -2.37
CA ALA A 239 -24.80 -11.95 -2.66
C ALA A 239 -24.87 -12.87 -1.43
N ARG A 240 -23.84 -12.88 -0.56
CA ARG A 240 -23.86 -13.64 0.70
C ARG A 240 -24.89 -13.11 1.68
N LEU A 241 -24.99 -11.78 1.82
CA LEU A 241 -25.97 -11.14 2.69
C LEU A 241 -27.41 -11.40 2.25
N ARG A 242 -27.68 -11.43 0.93
CA ARG A 242 -29.00 -11.79 0.39
C ARG A 242 -29.36 -13.24 0.71
N LYS A 243 -28.41 -14.17 0.59
CA LYS A 243 -28.61 -15.58 0.93
C LYS A 243 -28.85 -15.83 2.42
N ALA A 244 -28.29 -15.00 3.30
CA ALA A 244 -28.46 -15.12 4.75
C ALA A 244 -29.81 -14.59 5.28
N LYS A 245 -30.61 -13.92 4.43
CA LYS A 245 -31.94 -13.37 4.76
C LYS A 245 -33.11 -14.26 4.30
N VAL A 246 -32.81 -15.40 3.67
CA VAL A 246 -33.77 -16.43 3.25
C VAL A 246 -33.61 -17.63 4.16
#